data_AF-A0A3M7PAA8-F1
#
_entry.id   AF-A0A3M7PAA8-F1
#
_cell.length_a   1.000
_cell.length_b   1.000
_cell.length_c   1.000
_cell.angle_alpha   90.00
_cell.angle_beta   90.00
_cell.angle_gamma   90.00
#
_symmetry.space_group_name_H-M   'P 1'
#
loop_
_entity.id
_entity.type
_entity.pdbx_description
1 polymer ?
#
loop_
_entity_poly.entity_id
_entity_poly.type
_entity_poly.pdbx_seq_one_letter_code
_entity_poly.pdbx_strand_id
1 'polypeptide(L)'
;MDSSYAPLCLYPANVELISRCILITDKSIYKHQDDQDHISLLFLPKISDSDSNIYLIETSHASSCCPQGYFIVYLFCEDKAKTNKNNFDQVINLLFRNASETESEKANVLFSYFFSHIDSGSLVKEMEKNESKPANLHLVSGAKVCLDFDHHVKEAKRIFKEICPDQEFMPRPPDPEDIIIDDNEETQSNKQSD
;
A
#
# COMPACT_ATOMS: atom_id res chain seq x y z
N MET A 1 12.96 -7.63 -7.81
CA MET A 1 13.62 -6.47 -8.43
C MET A 1 12.83 -5.27 -8.00
N ASP A 2 13.36 -4.44 -7.10
CA ASP A 2 12.72 -3.16 -6.78
C ASP A 2 12.81 -2.28 -8.02
N SER A 3 11.68 -2.06 -8.69
CA SER A 3 11.55 -1.20 -9.87
C SER A 3 11.53 0.26 -9.45
N SER A 4 12.57 0.68 -8.73
CA SER A 4 12.82 2.07 -8.42
C SER A 4 13.60 2.71 -9.56
N TYR A 5 13.20 3.91 -9.95
CA TYR A 5 13.90 4.73 -10.93
C TYR A 5 15.09 5.49 -10.32
N ALA A 6 15.26 5.44 -9.00
CA ALA A 6 16.39 6.07 -8.34
C ALA A 6 17.70 5.34 -8.72
N PRO A 7 18.75 6.07 -9.15
CA PRO A 7 20.05 5.46 -9.43
C PRO A 7 20.60 4.68 -8.23
N LEU A 8 21.16 3.49 -8.46
CA LEU A 8 21.70 2.64 -7.40
C LEU A 8 22.81 3.32 -6.57
N CYS A 9 23.55 4.27 -7.16
CA CYS A 9 24.56 5.03 -6.45
C CYS A 9 24.00 5.96 -5.35
N LEU A 10 22.68 6.15 -5.32
CA LEU A 10 22.00 6.94 -4.29
C LEU A 10 21.57 6.10 -3.09
N TYR A 11 21.65 4.77 -3.19
CA TYR A 11 21.22 3.89 -2.11
C TYR A 11 22.24 3.91 -0.96
N PRO A 12 21.80 4.09 0.30
CA PRO A 12 22.69 3.99 1.43
C PRO A 12 23.26 2.58 1.56
N ALA A 13 24.40 2.48 2.25
CA ALA A 13 25.05 1.21 2.52
C ALA A 13 24.15 0.22 3.27
N ASN A 14 23.25 0.72 4.12
CA ASN A 14 22.24 -0.06 4.83
C ASN A 14 20.85 0.43 4.43
N VAL A 15 20.06 -0.47 3.85
CA VAL A 15 18.66 -0.21 3.51
C VAL A 15 17.75 -0.90 4.50
N GLU A 16 16.72 -0.19 4.95
CA GLU A 16 15.61 -0.80 5.70
C GLU A 16 14.73 -1.57 4.71
N LEU A 17 14.24 -2.73 5.13
CA LEU A 17 13.38 -3.59 4.33
C LEU A 17 12.02 -3.76 5.02
N ILE A 18 11.00 -4.01 4.22
CA ILE A 18 9.67 -4.37 4.68
C ILE A 18 9.41 -5.77 4.17
N SER A 19 9.14 -6.70 5.08
CA SER A 19 8.71 -8.03 4.72
C SER A 19 7.22 -8.03 4.44
N ARG A 20 6.80 -8.79 3.42
CA ARG A 20 5.41 -9.04 3.08
C ARG A 20 5.15 -10.51 2.81
N CYS A 21 3.95 -10.93 3.15
CA CYS A 21 3.43 -12.26 2.87
C CYS A 21 2.00 -12.14 2.36
N ILE A 22 1.69 -12.89 1.31
CA ILE A 22 0.34 -13.04 0.78
C ILE A 22 -0.03 -14.52 0.89
N LEU A 23 -1.13 -14.80 1.57
CA LEU A 23 -1.69 -16.15 1.70
C LEU A 23 -3.05 -16.19 1.03
N ILE A 24 -3.35 -17.31 0.37
CA ILE A 24 -4.71 -17.64 -0.06
C ILE A 24 -5.20 -18.78 0.84
N THR A 25 -6.36 -18.62 1.46
CA THR A 25 -6.95 -19.62 2.34
C THR A 25 -8.35 -20.03 1.92
N ASP A 26 -8.79 -21.19 2.39
CA ASP A 26 -10.10 -21.80 2.07
C ASP A 26 -11.23 -21.41 3.03
N LYS A 27 -10.91 -20.71 4.12
CA LYS A 27 -11.86 -20.14 5.08
C LYS A 27 -11.22 -18.98 5.85
N SER A 28 -12.07 -18.19 6.50
CA SER A 28 -11.64 -17.11 7.39
C SER A 28 -10.86 -17.64 8.59
N ILE A 29 -9.90 -16.84 9.06
CA ILE A 29 -9.10 -17.04 10.27
C ILE A 29 -10.01 -17.05 11.51
N TYR A 30 -11.09 -16.28 11.50
CA TYR A 30 -12.04 -16.21 12.61
C TYR A 30 -13.44 -16.58 12.14
N LYS A 31 -14.03 -17.62 12.76
CA LYS A 31 -15.39 -18.02 12.44
C LYS A 31 -16.38 -17.01 13.00
N HIS A 32 -17.00 -16.23 12.11
CA HIS A 32 -18.08 -15.32 12.45
C HIS A 32 -19.38 -16.10 12.76
N GLN A 33 -20.23 -15.51 13.60
CA GLN A 33 -21.54 -16.10 13.96
C GLN A 33 -22.62 -15.83 12.91
N ASP A 34 -22.41 -14.82 12.07
CA ASP A 34 -23.26 -14.47 10.94
C ASP A 34 -22.67 -15.01 9.63
N ASP A 35 -23.53 -15.14 8.63
CA ASP A 35 -23.15 -15.58 7.27
C ASP A 35 -22.66 -14.39 6.41
N GLN A 36 -22.23 -13.30 7.02
CA GLN A 36 -21.75 -12.12 6.31
C GLN A 36 -20.27 -12.24 5.94
N ASP A 37 -19.88 -11.59 4.86
CA ASP A 37 -18.49 -11.44 4.47
C ASP A 37 -17.83 -10.33 5.31
N HIS A 38 -16.62 -10.59 5.81
CA HIS A 38 -15.87 -9.67 6.67
C HIS A 38 -14.52 -9.30 6.08
N ILE A 39 -14.07 -8.09 6.42
CA ILE A 39 -12.68 -7.66 6.27
C ILE A 39 -12.12 -7.50 7.67
N SER A 40 -11.09 -8.26 7.99
CA SER A 40 -10.50 -8.30 9.34
C SER A 40 -9.12 -7.67 9.34
N LEU A 41 -8.83 -6.87 10.37
CA LEU A 41 -7.51 -6.33 10.64
C LEU A 41 -7.03 -6.85 11.99
N LEU A 42 -5.89 -7.53 12.00
CA LEU A 42 -5.20 -7.98 13.20
C LEU A 42 -3.88 -7.23 13.37
N PHE A 43 -3.65 -6.73 14.57
CA PHE A 43 -2.37 -6.18 15.00
C PHE A 43 -1.73 -7.14 16.01
N LEU A 44 -0.54 -7.62 15.68
CA LEU A 44 0.16 -8.65 16.44
C LEU A 44 1.46 -8.04 17.00
N PRO A 45 1.42 -7.47 18.22
CA PRO A 45 2.59 -6.85 18.83
C PRO A 45 3.59 -7.93 19.25
N LYS A 46 4.80 -7.91 18.67
CA LYS A 46 5.97 -8.71 19.06
C LYS A 46 5.62 -10.14 19.51
N ILE A 47 4.84 -10.87 18.72
CA ILE A 47 4.38 -12.22 19.05
C ILE A 47 5.53 -13.25 19.12
N SER A 48 6.79 -12.83 18.92
CA SER A 48 7.95 -13.72 18.92
C SER A 48 9.27 -13.00 19.21
N ASP A 49 10.39 -13.74 19.07
CA ASP A 49 11.75 -13.19 18.86
C ASP A 49 11.83 -12.22 17.66
N SER A 50 10.76 -12.01 16.88
CA SER A 50 10.65 -10.90 15.94
C SER A 50 10.64 -9.57 16.69
N ASP A 51 11.68 -8.76 16.45
CA ASP A 51 11.82 -7.40 16.98
C ASP A 51 10.77 -6.40 16.41
N SER A 52 9.81 -6.86 15.61
CA SER A 52 8.84 -6.05 14.86
C SER A 52 7.38 -6.40 15.17
N ASN A 53 6.50 -5.40 15.07
CA ASN A 53 5.05 -5.63 15.07
C ASN A 53 4.61 -6.15 13.70
N ILE A 54 3.64 -7.06 13.69
CA ILE A 54 3.07 -7.63 12.47
C ILE A 54 1.64 -7.12 12.29
N TYR A 55 1.34 -6.65 11.08
CA TYR A 55 -0.02 -6.34 10.65
C TYR A 55 -0.54 -7.46 9.77
N LEU A 56 -1.80 -7.81 9.95
CA LEU A 56 -2.50 -8.81 9.16
C LEU A 56 -3.83 -8.23 8.68
N ILE A 57 -4.07 -8.27 7.38
CA ILE A 57 -5.36 -7.91 6.77
C ILE A 57 -5.91 -9.15 6.09
N GLU A 58 -7.09 -9.57 6.49
CA GLU A 58 -7.86 -10.62 5.82
C GLU A 58 -8.98 -9.97 5.02
N THR A 59 -9.13 -10.42 3.78
CA THR A 59 -10.17 -9.99 2.85
C THR A 59 -10.86 -11.20 2.24
N SER A 60 -12.18 -11.10 2.02
CA SER A 60 -12.97 -12.12 1.32
C SER A 60 -13.37 -11.65 -0.08
N HIS A 61 -14.22 -12.42 -0.75
CA HIS A 61 -14.80 -12.05 -2.04
C HIS A 61 -15.55 -10.71 -2.02
N ALA A 62 -16.10 -10.28 -0.87
CA ALA A 62 -16.81 -9.00 -0.78
C ALA A 62 -15.92 -7.77 -1.09
N SER A 63 -14.60 -7.86 -0.92
CA SER A 63 -13.67 -6.81 -1.33
C SER A 63 -13.30 -6.86 -2.82
N SER A 64 -13.85 -7.82 -3.57
CA SER A 64 -13.47 -8.14 -4.96
C SER A 64 -11.98 -8.52 -5.13
N CYS A 65 -11.31 -8.96 -4.06
CA CYS A 65 -9.90 -9.36 -4.12
C CYS A 65 -9.70 -10.83 -4.51
N CYS A 66 -10.70 -11.69 -4.32
CA CYS A 66 -10.64 -13.13 -4.64
C CYS A 66 -12.03 -13.71 -4.96
N PRO A 67 -12.12 -14.91 -5.57
CA PRO A 67 -13.40 -15.61 -5.80
C PRO A 67 -14.08 -16.04 -4.48
N GLN A 68 -15.40 -16.28 -4.53
CA GLN A 68 -16.16 -16.78 -3.38
C GLN A 68 -15.62 -18.13 -2.88
N GLY A 69 -15.57 -18.30 -1.56
CA GLY A 69 -15.00 -19.50 -0.91
C GLY A 69 -13.49 -19.42 -0.67
N TYR A 70 -12.85 -18.31 -1.05
CA TYR A 70 -11.44 -18.03 -0.78
C TYR A 70 -11.29 -16.73 -0.01
N PHE A 71 -10.14 -16.60 0.65
CA PHE A 71 -9.74 -15.42 1.39
C PHE A 71 -8.30 -15.07 1.04
N ILE A 72 -7.98 -13.78 0.97
CA ILE A 72 -6.62 -13.30 0.86
C ILE A 72 -6.20 -12.67 2.18
N VAL A 73 -5.07 -13.16 2.70
CA VAL A 73 -4.44 -12.65 3.91
C VAL A 73 -3.13 -11.98 3.56
N TYR A 74 -3.04 -10.68 3.83
CA TYR A 74 -1.83 -9.88 3.69
C TYR A 74 -1.17 -9.73 5.06
N LEU A 75 0.08 -10.16 5.19
CA LEU A 75 0.91 -9.86 6.35
C LEU A 75 2.07 -8.95 5.97
N PHE A 76 2.40 -8.00 6.83
CA PHE A 76 3.56 -7.14 6.62
C PHE A 76 4.14 -6.61 7.94
N CYS A 77 5.46 -6.39 7.95
CA CYS A 77 6.20 -5.86 9.09
C CYS A 77 7.54 -5.24 8.66
N GLU A 78 8.17 -4.51 9.57
CA GLU A 78 9.57 -4.09 9.42
C GLU A 78 10.46 -5.33 9.42
N ASP A 79 11.32 -5.46 8.41
CA ASP A 79 12.24 -6.58 8.30
C ASP A 79 13.43 -6.35 9.23
N LYS A 80 13.36 -6.95 10.42
CA LYS A 80 14.42 -6.93 11.44
C LYS A 80 15.07 -8.30 11.60
N ALA A 81 14.90 -9.20 10.63
CA ALA A 81 15.38 -10.56 10.73
C ALA A 81 16.92 -10.58 10.86
N LYS A 82 17.42 -10.83 12.07
CA LYS A 82 18.84 -11.13 12.34
C LYS A 82 19.21 -12.58 11.99
N THR A 83 18.24 -13.38 11.55
CA THR A 83 18.36 -14.82 11.31
C THR A 83 17.75 -15.18 9.96
N ASN A 84 18.14 -16.32 9.37
CA ASN A 84 17.58 -16.83 8.11
C ASN A 84 16.11 -17.29 8.20
N LYS A 85 15.41 -17.02 9.31
CA LYS A 85 14.00 -17.42 9.51
C LYS A 85 13.05 -16.37 8.93
N ASN A 86 11.93 -16.82 8.40
CA ASN A 86 10.91 -15.94 7.85
C ASN A 86 10.13 -15.25 8.98
N ASN A 87 9.97 -13.93 8.87
CA ASN A 87 9.30 -13.09 9.87
C ASN A 87 7.85 -13.51 10.19
N PHE A 88 7.21 -14.28 9.31
CA PHE A 88 5.81 -14.66 9.46
C PHE A 88 5.59 -16.11 9.94
N ASP A 89 6.63 -16.94 10.04
CA ASP A 89 6.48 -18.37 10.33
C ASP A 89 5.69 -18.63 11.61
N GLN A 90 5.93 -17.84 12.66
CA GLN A 90 5.26 -18.03 13.94
C GLN A 90 3.77 -17.66 13.88
N VAL A 91 3.45 -16.54 13.22
CA VAL A 91 2.06 -16.12 13.01
C VAL A 91 1.33 -17.13 12.14
N ILE A 92 2.01 -17.66 11.11
CA ILE A 92 1.41 -18.65 10.22
C ILE A 92 1.09 -19.94 10.98
N ASN A 93 2.04 -20.45 11.76
CA ASN A 93 1.82 -21.65 12.59
C ASN A 93 0.76 -21.43 13.68
N LEU A 94 0.64 -20.21 14.19
CA LEU A 94 -0.37 -19.86 15.19
C LEU A 94 -1.78 -19.86 14.60
N LEU A 95 -1.98 -19.20 13.46
CA LEU A 95 -3.32 -18.90 12.92
C LEU A 95 -3.83 -19.92 11.91
N PHE A 96 -2.95 -20.61 11.19
CA PHE A 96 -3.33 -21.53 10.12
C PHE A 96 -3.00 -22.98 10.46
N ARG A 97 -3.65 -23.90 9.75
CA ARG A 97 -3.44 -25.33 9.92
C ARG A 97 -2.02 -25.73 9.53
N ASN A 98 -1.38 -26.53 10.37
CA ASN A 98 -0.11 -27.16 10.02
C ASN A 98 -0.34 -28.44 9.19
N ALA A 99 0.56 -28.73 8.24
CA ALA A 99 0.46 -29.94 7.39
C ALA A 99 0.43 -31.26 8.19
N SER A 100 0.95 -31.26 9.42
CA SER A 100 0.93 -32.42 10.33
C SER A 100 -0.42 -32.63 11.05
N GLU A 101 -1.31 -31.65 11.05
CA GLU A 101 -2.61 -31.75 11.72
C GLU A 101 -3.62 -32.46 10.81
N THR A 102 -4.14 -33.62 11.20
CA THR A 102 -5.15 -34.36 10.43
C THR A 102 -6.56 -33.78 10.56
N GLU A 103 -6.88 -33.18 11.71
CA GLU A 103 -8.14 -32.47 11.96
C GLU A 103 -7.83 -31.13 12.65
N SER A 104 -8.25 -30.02 12.05
CA SER A 104 -7.99 -28.67 12.57
C SER A 104 -9.11 -27.72 12.14
N GLU A 105 -9.59 -26.92 13.10
CA GLU A 105 -10.57 -25.87 12.82
C GLU A 105 -9.95 -24.66 12.11
N LYS A 106 -8.61 -24.54 12.11
CA LYS A 106 -7.87 -23.45 11.45
C LYS A 106 -7.99 -23.49 9.93
N ALA A 107 -7.84 -22.34 9.29
CA ALA A 107 -7.84 -22.20 7.84
C ALA A 107 -6.64 -22.92 7.19
N ASN A 108 -6.88 -23.55 6.03
CA ASN A 108 -5.81 -24.15 5.24
C ASN A 108 -5.17 -23.08 4.35
N VAL A 109 -3.84 -23.01 4.34
CA VAL A 109 -3.11 -22.18 3.36
C VAL A 109 -2.98 -22.96 2.07
N LEU A 110 -3.65 -22.47 1.02
CA LEU A 110 -3.64 -23.07 -0.32
C LEU A 110 -2.46 -22.57 -1.16
N PHE A 111 -2.07 -21.33 -0.93
CA PHE A 111 -0.95 -20.67 -1.59
C PHE A 111 -0.30 -19.68 -0.64
N SER A 112 1.01 -19.54 -0.73
CA SER A 112 1.79 -18.55 0.00
C SER A 112 2.85 -17.91 -0.89
N TYR A 113 3.02 -16.60 -0.75
CA TYR A 113 4.04 -15.83 -1.44
C TYR A 113 4.70 -14.87 -0.47
N PHE A 114 6.03 -14.93 -0.41
CA PHE A 114 6.85 -14.13 0.50
C PHE A 114 7.82 -13.28 -0.30
N PHE A 115 7.93 -12.01 0.08
CA PHE A 115 8.90 -11.10 -0.52
C PHE A 115 9.25 -9.98 0.47
N SER A 116 10.41 -9.37 0.27
CA SER A 116 10.77 -8.12 0.94
C SER A 116 11.05 -7.05 -0.10
N HIS A 117 10.76 -5.80 0.24
CA HIS A 117 11.07 -4.62 -0.59
C HIS A 117 11.67 -3.51 0.27
N ILE A 118 12.39 -2.58 -0.35
CA ILE A 118 13.08 -1.50 0.37
C ILE A 118 12.08 -0.47 0.93
N ASP A 119 12.21 -0.13 2.22
CA ASP A 119 11.61 1.09 2.77
C ASP A 119 12.43 2.31 2.31
N SER A 120 12.03 2.84 1.16
CA SER A 120 12.69 4.01 0.55
C SER A 120 12.41 5.32 1.28
N GLY A 121 11.60 5.33 2.35
CA GLY A 121 11.37 6.54 3.14
C GLY A 121 12.65 7.08 3.79
N SER A 122 13.54 6.20 4.24
CA SER A 122 14.84 6.59 4.80
C SER A 122 15.81 7.07 3.71
N LEU A 123 15.81 6.42 2.55
CA LEU A 123 16.55 6.82 1.34
C LEU A 123 16.20 8.25 0.90
N VAL A 124 14.90 8.56 0.77
CA VAL A 124 14.44 9.88 0.33
C VAL A 124 14.91 10.97 1.30
N LYS A 125 14.80 10.74 2.61
CA LYS A 125 15.25 11.69 3.64
C LYS A 125 16.75 11.95 3.61
N GLU A 126 17.57 10.93 3.34
CA GLU A 126 19.02 11.11 3.23
C GLU A 126 19.38 11.88 1.95
N MET A 127 18.72 11.58 0.85
CA MET A 127 18.93 12.25 -0.42
C MET A 127 18.48 13.72 -0.41
N GLU A 128 17.44 14.05 0.35
CA GLU A 128 17.03 15.44 0.56
C GLU A 128 18.09 16.27 1.29
N LYS A 129 18.97 15.64 2.07
CA LYS A 129 20.10 16.32 2.74
C LYS A 129 21.34 16.44 1.84
N ASN A 130 21.37 15.76 0.70
CA ASN A 130 22.52 15.75 -0.18
C ASN A 130 22.62 17.07 -0.96
N GLU A 131 23.64 17.87 -0.67
CA GLU A 131 23.89 19.17 -1.32
C GLU A 131 24.15 19.07 -2.83
N SER A 132 24.55 17.89 -3.33
CA SER A 132 24.76 17.65 -4.77
C SER A 132 23.48 17.35 -5.54
N LYS A 133 22.33 17.22 -4.86
CA LYS A 133 21.03 16.97 -5.47
C LYS A 133 20.56 18.21 -6.24
N PRO A 134 20.18 18.09 -7.53
CA PRO A 134 19.57 19.20 -8.26
C PRO A 134 18.30 19.72 -7.57
N ALA A 135 18.14 21.04 -7.48
CA ALA A 135 17.02 21.67 -6.77
C ALA A 135 15.64 21.32 -7.35
N ASN A 136 15.57 21.01 -8.64
CA ASN A 136 14.35 20.66 -9.37
C ASN A 136 14.08 19.14 -9.43
N LEU A 137 14.87 18.33 -8.71
CA LEU A 137 14.64 16.90 -8.58
C LEU A 137 13.82 16.64 -7.31
N HIS A 138 12.62 16.10 -7.44
CA HIS A 138 11.81 15.67 -6.29
C HIS A 138 11.80 14.15 -6.24
N LEU A 139 12.12 13.58 -5.09
CA LEU A 139 12.08 12.14 -4.85
C LEU A 139 10.86 11.83 -4.00
N VAL A 140 10.28 10.65 -4.21
CA VAL A 140 9.11 10.17 -3.48
C VAL A 140 9.41 8.82 -2.84
N SER A 141 8.89 8.62 -1.65
CA SER A 141 8.99 7.36 -0.94
C SER A 141 8.02 6.33 -1.51
N GLY A 142 8.46 5.07 -1.54
CA GLY A 142 7.64 3.91 -1.84
C GLY A 142 6.84 3.42 -0.64
N ALA A 143 6.13 2.30 -0.81
CA ALA A 143 5.22 1.76 0.19
C ALA A 143 5.89 1.49 1.54
N LYS A 144 5.31 2.04 2.61
CA LYS A 144 5.77 1.89 4.00
C LYS A 144 5.07 0.75 4.74
N VAL A 145 5.52 0.48 5.97
CA VAL A 145 4.92 -0.45 6.95
C VAL A 145 3.74 0.17 7.72
N CYS A 146 2.97 1.04 7.08
CA CYS A 146 1.79 1.68 7.66
C CYS A 146 0.51 1.13 7.05
N LEU A 147 -0.59 1.26 7.80
CA LEU A 147 -1.93 0.85 7.35
C LEU A 147 -2.62 1.93 6.50
N ASP A 148 -2.21 3.18 6.66
CA ASP A 148 -2.82 4.33 6.00
C ASP A 148 -1.88 4.98 4.97
N PHE A 149 -2.38 6.04 4.35
CA PHE A 149 -1.65 6.83 3.34
C PHE A 149 -1.20 8.19 3.86
N ASP A 150 -1.23 8.40 5.18
CA ASP A 150 -1.04 9.72 5.80
C ASP A 150 0.35 10.29 5.49
N HIS A 151 1.37 9.44 5.52
CA HIS A 151 2.74 9.78 5.12
C HIS A 151 2.82 10.23 3.66
N HIS A 152 2.22 9.48 2.74
CA HIS A 152 2.26 9.77 1.30
C HIS A 152 1.47 11.02 0.93
N VAL A 153 0.33 11.28 1.58
CA VAL A 153 -0.44 12.51 1.39
C VAL A 153 0.36 13.73 1.85
N LYS A 154 1.04 13.64 3.01
CA LYS A 154 1.90 14.71 3.52
C LYS A 154 3.11 14.94 2.61
N GLU A 155 3.74 13.88 2.13
CA GLU A 155 4.85 13.94 1.17
C GLU A 155 4.43 14.61 -0.14
N ALA A 156 3.31 14.18 -0.73
CA ALA A 156 2.77 14.76 -1.96
C ALA A 156 2.43 16.25 -1.79
N LYS A 157 1.79 16.62 -0.66
CA LYS A 157 1.46 18.02 -0.36
C LYS A 157 2.70 18.91 -0.24
N ARG A 158 3.75 18.41 0.41
CA ARG A 158 5.02 19.13 0.54
C ARG A 158 5.65 19.37 -0.83
N ILE A 159 5.81 18.32 -1.64
CA ILE A 159 6.39 18.42 -2.99
C ILE A 159 5.55 19.35 -3.87
N PHE A 160 4.22 19.24 -3.81
CA PHE A 160 3.33 20.14 -4.55
C PHE A 160 3.58 21.61 -4.18
N LYS A 161 3.80 21.94 -2.90
CA LYS A 161 4.08 23.30 -2.45
C LYS A 161 5.48 23.80 -2.82
N GLU A 162 6.44 22.89 -3.03
CA GLU A 162 7.75 23.24 -3.58
C GLU A 162 7.65 23.61 -5.06
N ILE A 163 6.79 22.92 -5.82
CA ILE A 163 6.62 23.13 -7.26
C ILE A 163 5.66 24.30 -7.54
N CYS A 164 4.56 24.39 -6.80
CA CYS A 164 3.44 25.31 -6.98
C CYS A 164 3.08 26.00 -5.64
N PRO A 165 3.88 26.95 -5.15
CA PRO A 165 3.73 27.50 -3.79
C PRO A 165 2.37 28.16 -3.54
N ASP A 166 1.87 28.90 -4.53
CA ASP A 166 0.65 29.71 -4.41
C ASP A 166 -0.64 28.94 -4.76
N GLN A 167 -0.53 27.70 -5.23
CA GLN A 167 -1.69 26.90 -5.64
C GLN A 167 -2.29 26.12 -4.47
N GLU A 168 -3.60 25.89 -4.46
CA GLU A 168 -4.23 25.02 -3.47
C GLU A 168 -3.88 23.54 -3.76
N PHE A 169 -3.67 22.74 -2.70
CA PHE A 169 -3.38 21.31 -2.86
C PHE A 169 -4.70 20.53 -2.97
N MET A 170 -4.93 19.90 -4.12
CA MET A 170 -6.15 19.15 -4.44
C MET A 170 -7.45 19.97 -4.27
N PRO A 171 -7.61 21.10 -4.99
CA PRO A 171 -8.87 21.81 -5.00
C PRO A 171 -9.97 20.92 -5.58
N ARG A 172 -11.23 21.15 -5.18
CA ARG A 172 -12.36 20.49 -5.83
C ARG A 172 -12.37 20.89 -7.31
N PRO A 173 -12.48 19.93 -8.25
CA PRO A 173 -12.71 20.29 -9.63
C PRO A 173 -14.01 21.10 -9.73
N PRO A 174 -14.08 22.09 -10.65
CA PRO A 174 -15.33 22.79 -10.90
C PRO A 174 -16.41 21.78 -11.33
N ASP A 175 -17.65 22.01 -10.89
CA ASP A 175 -18.78 21.16 -11.30
C ASP A 175 -18.98 21.33 -12.82
N PRO A 176 -19.08 20.24 -13.61
CA PRO A 176 -19.33 20.32 -15.04
C PRO A 176 -20.55 21.17 -15.40
N GLU A 177 -21.59 21.17 -14.56
CA GLU A 177 -22.82 21.94 -14.79
C GLU A 177 -22.63 23.46 -14.56
N ASP A 178 -21.58 23.87 -13.84
CA ASP A 178 -21.24 25.29 -13.66
C ASP A 178 -20.48 25.87 -14.88
N ILE A 179 -20.09 25.03 -15.84
CA ILE A 179 -19.36 25.45 -17.05
C ILE A 179 -20.37 25.92 -18.10
N ILE A 180 -20.51 27.24 -18.25
CA ILE A 180 -21.32 27.84 -19.32
C ILE A 180 -20.61 27.60 -20.67
N ILE A 181 -21.17 26.72 -21.51
CA ILE A 181 -20.75 26.56 -22.91
C ILE A 181 -21.55 27.58 -23.72
N ASP A 182 -20.86 28.60 -24.24
CA ASP A 182 -21.51 29.62 -25.08
C ASP A 182 -21.69 29.04 -26.50
N ASP A 183 -22.85 28.47 -26.79
CA ASP A 183 -23.20 27.90 -28.11
C ASP A 183 -23.43 28.97 -29.21
N ASN A 184 -23.04 30.23 -28.99
CA ASN A 184 -23.39 31.38 -29.83
C ASN A 184 -22.32 31.79 -30.87
N GLU A 185 -21.66 30.85 -31.55
CA GLU A 185 -20.80 31.16 -32.72
C GLU A 185 -21.43 30.83 -34.09
N GLU A 186 -22.74 30.51 -34.18
CA GLU A 186 -23.40 30.28 -35.48
C GLU A 186 -24.76 31.01 -35.62
N THR A 187 -24.78 32.33 -35.80
CA THR A 187 -25.74 33.04 -36.71
C THR A 187 -25.47 34.55 -36.81
N GLN A 188 -24.35 34.94 -37.44
CA GLN A 188 -24.26 36.25 -38.12
C GLN A 188 -23.97 36.05 -39.60
N SER A 189 -24.86 35.37 -40.30
CA SER A 189 -24.98 35.51 -41.76
C SER A 189 -26.46 35.59 -42.13
N ASN A 190 -26.79 36.58 -42.96
CA ASN A 190 -28.09 36.82 -43.59
C ASN A 190 -29.21 37.47 -42.76
N LYS A 191 -29.16 38.80 -42.61
CA LYS A 191 -30.31 39.68 -42.93
C LYS A 191 -29.85 41.05 -43.43
N GLN A 192 -29.66 41.17 -44.75
CA GLN A 192 -29.77 42.44 -45.46
C GLN A 192 -30.48 42.19 -46.80
N SER A 193 -31.79 42.41 -46.78
CA SER A 193 -32.79 42.52 -47.86
C SER A 193 -33.97 43.19 -47.14
N ASP A 194 -34.49 44.36 -47.48
CA ASP A 194 -34.56 45.12 -48.73
C ASP A 194 -34.39 46.62 -48.45
#